data_AF-A0A193GKB7-F1
#
_entry.id   AF-A0A193GKB7-F1
#
_cell.length_a   1.000
_cell.length_b   1.000
_cell.length_c   1.000
_cell.angle_alpha   90.00
_cell.angle_beta   90.00
_cell.angle_gamma   90.00
#
_symmetry.space_group_name_H-M   'P 1'
#
loop_
_entity.id
_entity.type
_entity.pdbx_description
1 polymer ?
#
loop_
_entity_poly.entity_id
_entity_poly.type
_entity_poly.pdbx_seq_one_letter_code
_entity_poly.pdbx_strand_id
1 'polypeptide(L)'
;MQTILAQYLPLAYEAAQARRIRSDRNVRLRVADVLVNKANDLRDAERIAVAIAYRQGLRDVPGQPGFPKRVIWPEVPDAIVDLVPKSE
;
A
#
# COMPACT_ATOMS: atom_id res chain seq x y z
N MET A 1 30.46 -20.30 -17.95
CA MET A 1 29.09 -19.92 -18.40
C MET A 1 28.01 -20.20 -17.35
N GLN A 2 28.06 -21.31 -16.59
CA GLN A 2 27.06 -21.61 -15.54
C GLN A 2 27.08 -20.64 -14.34
N THR A 3 28.20 -19.95 -14.07
CA THR A 3 28.37 -19.08 -12.89
C THR A 3 27.62 -17.74 -12.99
N ILE A 4 27.41 -17.21 -14.19
CA ILE A 4 26.78 -15.89 -14.39
C ILE A 4 25.26 -16.00 -14.19
N LEU A 5 24.59 -16.99 -14.79
CA LEU A 5 23.13 -17.16 -14.73
C LEU A 5 22.59 -17.43 -13.31
N ALA A 6 23.34 -18.17 -12.48
CA ALA A 6 22.93 -18.48 -11.11
C ALA A 6 22.85 -17.23 -10.20
N GLN A 7 23.63 -16.19 -10.50
CA GLN A 7 23.70 -14.98 -9.69
C GLN A 7 22.58 -13.97 -9.99
N TYR A 8 22.00 -13.98 -11.20
CA TYR A 8 20.92 -13.06 -11.59
C TYR A 8 19.51 -13.56 -11.25
N LEU A 9 19.32 -14.88 -11.08
CA LEU A 9 18.01 -15.45 -10.78
C LEU A 9 17.41 -14.94 -9.45
N PRO A 10 18.18 -14.82 -8.34
CA PRO A 10 17.67 -14.24 -7.09
C PRO A 10 17.28 -12.76 -7.24
N LEU A 11 18.07 -11.98 -7.98
CA LEU A 11 17.80 -10.55 -8.22
C LEU A 11 16.53 -10.35 -9.05
N ALA A 12 16.34 -11.17 -10.09
CA ALA A 12 15.13 -11.15 -10.91
C ALA A 12 13.87 -11.53 -10.10
N TYR A 13 14.01 -12.51 -9.20
CA TYR A 13 12.94 -12.93 -8.30
C TYR A 13 12.53 -11.81 -7.33
N GLU A 14 13.50 -11.18 -6.66
CA GLU A 14 13.23 -10.06 -5.74
C GLU A 14 12.61 -8.87 -6.48
N ALA A 15 13.08 -8.56 -7.69
CA ALA A 15 12.49 -7.51 -8.51
C ALA A 15 11.03 -7.83 -8.89
N ALA A 16 10.72 -9.09 -9.21
CA ALA A 16 9.36 -9.54 -9.48
C ALA A 16 8.47 -9.44 -8.24
N GLN A 17 8.97 -9.82 -7.07
CA GLN A 17 8.25 -9.68 -5.79
C GLN A 17 7.98 -8.20 -5.47
N ALA A 18 8.98 -7.33 -5.59
CA ALA A 18 8.82 -5.89 -5.39
C ALA A 18 7.77 -5.28 -6.34
N ARG A 19 7.71 -5.73 -7.59
CA ARG A 19 6.67 -5.31 -8.55
C ARG A 19 5.27 -5.73 -8.09
N ARG A 20 5.09 -6.97 -7.64
CA ARG A 20 3.80 -7.46 -7.11
C ARG A 20 3.34 -6.62 -5.92
N ILE A 21 4.20 -6.42 -4.91
CA ILE A 21 3.85 -5.63 -3.73
C ILE A 21 3.52 -4.17 -4.09
N ARG A 22 4.24 -3.54 -5.02
CA ARG A 22 3.90 -2.18 -5.48
C ARG A 22 2.56 -2.15 -6.21
N SER A 23 2.19 -3.20 -6.93
CA SER A 23 0.87 -3.33 -7.54
C SER A 23 -0.23 -3.40 -6.48
N ASP A 24 -0.06 -4.24 -5.46
CA ASP A 24 -1.02 -4.37 -4.35
C ASP A 24 -1.17 -3.06 -3.58
N ARG A 25 -0.05 -2.38 -3.32
CA ARG A 25 -0.04 -1.03 -2.74
C ARG A 25 -0.83 -0.06 -3.60
N ASN A 26 -0.67 -0.08 -4.92
CA ASN A 26 -1.40 0.82 -5.82
C ASN A 26 -2.91 0.56 -5.77
N VAL A 27 -3.35 -0.69 -5.63
CA VAL A 27 -4.77 -1.02 -5.42
C VAL A 27 -5.26 -0.42 -4.10
N ARG A 28 -4.52 -0.61 -3.01
CA ARG A 28 -4.86 -0.04 -1.68
C ARG A 28 -4.88 1.49 -1.70
N LEU A 29 -3.97 2.13 -2.42
CA LEU A 29 -3.93 3.58 -2.57
C LEU A 29 -5.18 4.14 -3.25
N ARG A 30 -5.72 3.46 -4.28
CA ARG A 30 -6.99 3.86 -4.91
C ARG A 30 -8.15 3.84 -3.91
N VAL A 31 -8.20 2.81 -3.06
CA VAL A 31 -9.21 2.76 -1.98
C VAL A 31 -9.00 3.91 -1.01
N ALA A 32 -7.75 4.17 -0.58
CA ALA A 32 -7.44 5.27 0.32
C ALA A 32 -7.78 6.66 -0.27
N ASP A 33 -7.63 6.85 -1.59
CA ASP A 33 -8.06 8.07 -2.28
C ASP A 33 -9.59 8.26 -2.18
N VAL A 34 -10.37 7.18 -2.33
CA VAL A 34 -11.83 7.23 -2.12
C VAL A 34 -12.18 7.58 -0.67
N LEU A 35 -11.46 7.04 0.31
CA LEU A 35 -11.68 7.37 1.74
C LEU A 35 -11.46 8.86 2.01
N VAL A 36 -10.38 9.44 1.47
CA VAL A 36 -10.10 10.88 1.59
C VAL A 36 -11.23 11.71 0.95
N ASN A 37 -11.69 11.33 -0.23
CA ASN A 37 -12.77 12.05 -0.91
C ASN A 37 -14.08 11.98 -0.12
N LYS A 38 -14.48 10.80 0.35
CA LYS A 38 -15.69 10.64 1.17
C LYS A 38 -15.63 11.44 2.48
N ALA A 39 -14.48 11.45 3.15
CA ALA A 39 -14.30 12.27 4.36
C ALA A 39 -14.39 13.78 4.05
N ASN A 40 -13.86 14.21 2.89
CA ASN A 40 -14.01 15.58 2.40
C ASN A 40 -15.46 15.94 2.09
N ASP A 41 -16.23 15.05 1.44
CA ASP A 41 -17.65 15.27 1.13
C ASP A 41 -18.49 15.47 2.40
N LEU A 42 -18.14 14.76 3.47
CA LEU A 42 -18.73 14.92 4.80
C LEU A 42 -18.24 16.16 5.57
N ARG A 43 -17.20 16.84 5.06
CA ARG A 43 -16.50 17.97 5.71
C ARG A 43 -15.97 17.62 7.12
N ASP A 44 -15.61 16.36 7.32
CA ASP A 44 -15.09 15.87 8.60
C ASP A 44 -13.56 15.97 8.63
N ALA A 45 -13.05 17.04 9.26
CA ALA A 45 -11.63 17.34 9.31
C ALA A 45 -10.78 16.24 9.97
N GLU A 46 -11.32 15.56 10.99
CA GLU A 46 -10.62 14.49 11.69
C GLU A 46 -10.48 13.27 10.77
N ARG A 47 -11.58 12.83 10.16
CA ARG A 47 -11.56 11.71 9.21
C ARG A 47 -10.70 12.00 7.99
N ILE A 48 -10.67 13.24 7.50
CA ILE A 48 -9.76 13.65 6.41
C ILE A 48 -8.31 13.44 6.83
N ALA A 49 -7.90 13.92 8.01
CA ALA A 49 -6.54 13.77 8.51
C ALA A 49 -6.15 12.29 8.69
N VAL A 50 -7.05 11.48 9.25
CA VAL A 50 -6.84 10.03 9.44
C VAL A 50 -6.70 9.31 8.10
N ALA A 51 -7.55 9.62 7.11
CA ALA A 51 -7.47 9.02 5.78
C ALA A 51 -6.19 9.43 5.03
N ILE A 52 -5.73 10.67 5.19
CA ILE A 52 -4.45 11.14 4.63
C ILE A 52 -3.27 10.38 5.28
N ALA A 53 -3.27 10.21 6.59
CA ALA A 53 -2.24 9.47 7.31
C ALA A 53 -2.19 7.99 6.90
N TYR A 54 -3.36 7.33 6.80
CA TYR A 54 -3.45 5.96 6.30
C TYR A 54 -2.89 5.83 4.87
N ARG A 55 -3.28 6.75 3.97
CA ARG A 55 -2.75 6.80 2.61
C ARG A 55 -1.24 7.00 2.58
N GLN A 56 -0.70 7.81 3.47
CA GLN A 56 0.74 8.02 3.57
C GLN A 56 1.47 6.74 4.04
N GLY A 57 0.94 6.06 5.06
CA GLY A 57 1.48 4.77 5.51
C GLY A 57 1.56 3.73 4.40
N LEU A 58 0.58 3.70 3.48
CA LEU A 58 0.64 2.86 2.28
C LEU A 58 1.77 3.27 1.31
N ARG A 59 2.03 4.57 1.14
CA ARG A 59 3.13 5.06 0.27
C ARG A 59 4.49 4.67 0.82
N ASP A 60 4.62 4.61 2.14
CA ASP A 60 5.88 4.34 2.84
C ASP A 60 6.26 2.85 2.85
N VAL A 61 5.34 1.95 2.48
CA VAL A 61 5.56 0.49 2.45
C VAL A 61 6.86 0.05 1.75
N PRO A 62 7.25 0.56 0.56
CA PRO A 62 8.50 0.17 -0.08
C PRO A 62 9.76 0.63 0.65
N GLY A 63 9.66 1.55 1.59
CA GLY A 63 10.76 2.01 2.46
C GLY A 63 10.93 1.16 3.72
N GLN A 64 10.07 0.18 3.96
CA GLN A 64 10.15 -0.67 5.15
C GLN A 64 11.41 -1.55 5.16
N PRO A 65 12.02 -1.78 6.33
CA PRO A 65 13.08 -2.77 6.47
C PRO A 65 12.61 -4.16 6.02
N GLY A 66 13.39 -4.79 5.13
CA GLY A 66 13.08 -6.13 4.62
C GLY A 66 12.15 -6.16 3.40
N PHE A 67 11.71 -5.00 2.88
CA PHE A 67 11.05 -4.95 1.57
C PHE A 67 11.97 -5.53 0.48
N PRO A 68 11.46 -6.36 -0.47
CA PRO A 68 10.07 -6.77 -0.64
C PRO A 68 9.67 -8.08 0.07
N LYS A 69 10.58 -8.70 0.82
CA LYS A 69 10.40 -10.03 1.42
C LYS A 69 9.52 -10.02 2.66
N ARG A 70 9.59 -8.94 3.45
CA ARG A 70 8.80 -8.70 4.64
C ARG A 70 8.10 -7.36 4.49
N VAL A 71 6.78 -7.37 4.58
CA VAL A 71 5.93 -6.20 4.39
C VAL A 71 4.88 -6.20 5.49
N ILE A 72 4.74 -5.07 6.18
CA ILE A 72 3.67 -4.83 7.15
C ILE A 72 2.74 -3.80 6.52
N TRP A 73 1.49 -4.18 6.29
CA TRP A 73 0.51 -3.25 5.74
C TRP A 73 -0.15 -2.46 6.87
N PRO A 74 -0.34 -1.14 6.73
CA PRO A 74 -1.22 -0.43 7.65
C PRO A 74 -2.64 -0.98 7.51
N GLU A 75 -3.31 -1.11 8.64
CA GLU A 75 -4.74 -1.44 8.71
C GLU A 75 -5.57 -0.19 8.47
N VAL A 76 -6.79 -0.36 7.98
CA VAL A 76 -7.74 0.76 7.84
C VAL A 76 -8.15 1.19 9.25
N PRO A 77 -7.97 2.46 9.65
CA PRO A 77 -8.38 2.92 10.97
C PRO A 77 -9.89 2.82 11.18
N ASP A 78 -10.32 2.47 12.40
CA ASP A 78 -11.74 2.35 12.78
C ASP A 78 -12.54 3.62 12.52
N ALA A 79 -11.91 4.79 12.65
CA ALA A 79 -12.55 6.09 12.40
C ALA A 79 -13.00 6.29 10.93
N ILE A 80 -12.48 5.51 9.98
CA ILE A 80 -12.79 5.62 8.54
C ILE A 80 -13.20 4.29 7.91
N VAL A 81 -13.35 3.21 8.69
CA VAL A 81 -13.66 1.88 8.17
C VAL A 81 -15.06 1.81 7.56
N ASP A 82 -15.99 2.60 8.08
CA ASP A 82 -17.35 2.77 7.56
C ASP A 82 -17.38 3.43 6.18
N LEU A 83 -16.32 4.17 5.80
CA LEU A 83 -16.21 4.82 4.50
C LEU A 83 -15.70 3.86 3.39
N VAL A 84 -15.19 2.68 3.75
CA VAL A 84 -14.67 1.70 2.79
C VAL A 84 -15.77 1.31 1.79
N PRO A 85 -15.51 1.40 0.46
CA PRO A 85 -16.48 0.94 -0.53
C PRO A 85 -16.80 -0.53 -0.33
N LYS A 86 -18.09 -0.86 -0.19
CA LYS A 86 -18.53 -2.25 -0.24
C LYS A 86 -18.31 -2.75 -1.66
N SER A 87 -17.76 -3.95 -1.81
CA SER A 87 -17.78 -4.65 -3.09
C SER A 87 -19.24 -4.93 -3.43
N GLU A 88 -19.73 -4.31 -4.50
CA GLU A 88 -21.00 -4.69 -5.14
C GLU A 88 -20.92 -6.08 -5.76
#